data_AF-A0A7J7KTD6-F1
#
_entry.id   AF-A0A7J7KTD6-F1
#
_cell.length_a   1.000
_cell.length_b   1.000
_cell.length_c   1.000
_cell.angle_alpha   90.00
_cell.angle_beta   90.00
_cell.angle_gamma   90.00
#
_symmetry.space_group_name_H-M   'P 1'
#
loop_
_entity.id
_entity.type
_entity.pdbx_description
1 polymer ?
#
loop_
_entity_poly.entity_id
_entity_poly.type
_entity_poly.pdbx_seq_one_letter_code
_entity_poly.pdbx_strand_id
1 'polypeptide(L)'
;MGTPPLPDKRKYSISRGMKVYFPQVRVMKENINVEGYELKENSEVLCVGYSSRPSHVSIAFQNDILEVPFEKTSIRITNQLHGPELQKL
;
A
#
# COMPACT_ATOMS: atom_id res chain seq x y z
N MET A 1 -17.20 -37.24 -12.31
CA MET A 1 -16.20 -36.75 -11.34
C MET A 1 -15.83 -35.33 -11.75
N GLY A 2 -16.47 -34.32 -11.17
CA GLY A 2 -16.20 -32.93 -11.51
C GLY A 2 -14.93 -32.45 -10.82
N THR A 3 -14.04 -31.78 -11.55
CA THR A 3 -12.84 -31.14 -11.02
C THR A 3 -13.26 -30.14 -9.94
N PRO A 4 -12.67 -30.17 -8.73
CA PRO A 4 -12.98 -29.17 -7.71
C PRO A 4 -12.67 -27.77 -8.25
N PRO A 5 -13.52 -26.77 -7.95
CA PRO A 5 -13.28 -25.41 -8.39
C PRO A 5 -11.92 -24.96 -7.85
N LEU A 6 -11.10 -24.37 -8.71
CA LEU A 6 -9.83 -23.77 -8.29
C LEU A 6 -10.15 -22.75 -7.19
N PRO A 7 -9.38 -22.73 -6.08
CA PRO A 7 -9.57 -21.73 -5.06
C PRO A 7 -9.43 -20.35 -5.72
N ASP A 8 -10.37 -19.47 -5.41
CA ASP A 8 -10.36 -18.09 -5.89
C ASP A 8 -8.95 -17.52 -5.66
N LYS A 9 -8.28 -17.05 -6.73
CA LYS A 9 -6.92 -16.52 -6.61
C LYS A 9 -6.95 -15.47 -5.51
N ARG A 10 -6.12 -15.63 -4.48
CA ARG A 10 -6.10 -14.73 -3.32
C ARG A 10 -5.97 -13.29 -3.84
N LYS A 11 -7.03 -12.49 -3.65
CA LYS A 11 -7.09 -11.08 -4.06
C LYS A 11 -6.27 -10.15 -3.16
N TYR A 12 -5.51 -10.74 -2.24
CA TYR A 12 -4.69 -10.06 -1.26
C TYR A 12 -3.35 -10.75 -1.16
N SER A 13 -2.37 -9.97 -0.76
CA SER A 13 -1.06 -10.45 -0.37
C SER A 13 -0.87 -10.27 1.12
N ILE A 14 0.03 -11.04 1.71
CA ILE A 14 0.32 -10.94 3.14
C ILE A 14 1.70 -10.29 3.28
N SER A 15 1.76 -9.14 3.94
CA SER A 15 3.03 -8.50 4.33
C SER A 15 3.00 -8.24 5.83
N ARG A 16 4.03 -8.71 6.54
CA ARG A 16 4.17 -8.59 8.01
C ARG A 16 2.91 -9.03 8.78
N GLY A 17 2.25 -10.10 8.33
CA GLY A 17 1.02 -10.62 8.94
C GLY A 17 -0.26 -9.86 8.59
N MET A 18 -0.18 -8.75 7.83
CA MET A 18 -1.34 -7.98 7.38
C MET A 18 -1.75 -8.37 5.96
N LYS A 19 -3.07 -8.50 5.73
CA LYS A 19 -3.63 -8.61 4.37
C LYS A 19 -3.57 -7.25 3.68
N VAL A 20 -2.90 -7.20 2.55
CA VAL A 20 -2.79 -6.02 1.69
C VAL A 20 -3.50 -6.32 0.38
N TYR A 21 -4.39 -5.43 -0.01
CA TYR A 21 -5.13 -5.50 -1.27
C TYR A 21 -4.59 -4.43 -2.21
N PHE A 22 -4.62 -4.69 -3.51
CA PHE A 22 -4.29 -3.70 -4.54
C PHE A 22 -5.42 -3.61 -5.56
N PRO A 23 -5.63 -2.44 -6.20
CA PRO A 23 -4.94 -1.19 -5.92
C PRO A 23 -5.36 -0.58 -4.56
N GLN A 24 -4.46 0.18 -3.94
CA GLN A 24 -4.65 0.80 -2.63
C GLN A 24 -4.13 2.23 -2.63
N VAL A 25 -4.93 3.16 -2.12
CA VAL A 25 -4.47 4.54 -1.89
C VAL A 25 -3.58 4.58 -0.64
N ARG A 26 -2.39 5.14 -0.80
CA ARG A 26 -1.44 5.39 0.28
C ARG A 26 -1.11 6.88 0.32
N VAL A 27 -0.61 7.34 1.46
CA VAL A 27 -0.17 8.73 1.67
C VAL A 27 1.34 8.72 1.84
N MET A 28 2.02 9.62 1.13
CA MET A 28 3.46 9.84 1.28
C MET A 28 3.75 10.48 2.64
N LYS A 29 4.72 9.94 3.38
CA LYS A 29 5.10 10.45 4.71
C LYS A 29 6.15 11.56 4.68
N GLU A 30 6.85 11.71 3.56
CA GLU A 30 7.89 12.72 3.35
C GLU A 30 8.03 12.99 1.85
N ASN A 31 8.74 14.06 1.51
CA ASN A 31 9.12 14.35 0.12
C ASN A 31 10.22 13.36 -0.32
N ILE A 32 10.02 12.69 -1.45
CA ILE A 32 11.05 11.85 -2.07
C ILE A 32 11.15 12.13 -3.57
N ASN A 33 12.36 11.99 -4.12
CA ASN A 33 12.57 11.97 -5.55
C ASN A 33 12.82 10.54 -6.00
N VAL A 34 12.00 10.04 -6.92
CA VAL A 34 12.10 8.69 -7.47
C VAL A 34 12.02 8.78 -8.98
N GLU A 35 13.08 8.33 -9.64
CA GLU A 35 13.16 8.26 -11.10
C GLU A 35 12.86 9.61 -11.80
N GLY A 36 13.24 10.73 -11.16
CA GLY A 36 13.01 12.09 -11.69
C GLY A 36 11.66 12.70 -11.30
N TYR A 37 10.77 11.92 -10.67
CA TYR A 37 9.50 12.41 -10.14
C TYR A 37 9.61 12.82 -8.68
N GLU A 38 9.03 13.97 -8.35
CA GLU A 38 8.89 14.44 -6.97
C GLU A 38 7.55 13.97 -6.39
N LEU A 39 7.61 13.07 -5.42
CA LEU A 39 6.45 12.65 -4.62
C LEU A 39 6.45 13.47 -3.33
N LYS A 40 5.43 14.31 -3.16
CA LYS A 40 5.34 15.25 -2.04
C LYS A 40 4.79 14.60 -0.78
N GLU A 41 5.26 15.04 0.37
CA GLU A 41 4.69 14.71 1.67
C GLU A 41 3.18 14.99 1.68
N ASN A 42 2.42 14.11 2.32
CA ASN A 42 0.96 14.14 2.42
C ASN A 42 0.23 13.98 1.06
N SER A 43 0.93 13.77 -0.05
CA SER A 43 0.28 13.44 -1.32
C SER A 43 -0.28 12.02 -1.31
N GLU A 44 -1.45 11.87 -1.92
CA GLU A 44 -2.07 10.56 -2.14
C GLU A 44 -1.51 9.91 -3.40
N VAL A 45 -1.14 8.64 -3.27
CA VAL A 45 -0.51 7.85 -4.32
C VAL A 45 -1.22 6.51 -4.46
N LEU A 46 -1.39 6.06 -5.70
CA LEU A 46 -2.05 4.80 -6.00
C LEU A 46 -1.02 3.67 -6.00
N CYS A 47 -1.03 2.86 -4.94
CA CYS A 47 -0.22 1.66 -4.86
C CYS A 47 -0.90 0.53 -5.65
N VAL A 48 -0.26 0.03 -6.70
CA VAL A 48 -0.81 -0.97 -7.62
C VAL A 48 -0.26 -2.38 -7.37
N GLY A 49 0.79 -2.51 -6.55
CA GLY A 49 1.36 -3.81 -6.21
C GLY A 49 2.59 -3.74 -5.32
N TYR A 50 3.27 -4.88 -5.17
CA TYR A 50 4.61 -4.91 -4.61
C TYR A 50 5.64 -4.69 -5.71
N SER A 51 6.72 -4.02 -5.32
CA SER A 51 7.92 -3.95 -6.13
C SER A 51 8.67 -5.28 -6.05
N SER A 52 9.43 -5.58 -7.10
CA SER A 52 10.43 -6.65 -7.10
C SER A 52 11.56 -6.39 -6.10
N ARG A 53 11.78 -5.13 -5.72
CA ARG A 53 12.74 -4.73 -4.70
C ARG A 53 12.19 -5.03 -3.31
N PRO A 54 12.98 -5.66 -2.44
CA PRO A 54 12.59 -5.87 -1.05
C PRO A 54 12.15 -4.57 -0.38
N SER A 55 11.09 -4.65 0.43
CA SER A 55 10.55 -3.51 1.19
C SER A 55 10.04 -2.32 0.35
N HIS A 56 9.84 -2.49 -0.96
CA HIS A 56 9.26 -1.46 -1.83
C HIS A 56 7.85 -1.83 -2.31
N VAL A 57 7.11 -0.81 -2.73
CA VAL A 57 5.80 -0.92 -3.37
C VAL A 57 5.82 -0.25 -4.73
N SER A 58 4.96 -0.71 -5.62
CA SER A 58 4.78 -0.15 -6.95
C SER A 58 3.67 0.89 -6.91
N ILE A 59 3.99 2.13 -7.24
CA ILE A 59 3.07 3.27 -7.26
C ILE A 59 2.86 3.71 -8.69
N ALA A 60 1.60 3.80 -9.12
CA ALA A 60 1.26 4.41 -10.40
C ALA A 60 1.32 5.93 -10.28
N PHE A 61 2.16 6.58 -11.09
CA PHE A 61 2.35 8.03 -11.09
C PHE A 61 2.69 8.55 -12.48
N GLN A 62 1.93 9.53 -13.00
CA GLN A 62 2.20 10.21 -14.27
C GLN A 62 2.55 9.28 -15.46
N ASN A 63 1.79 8.18 -15.61
CA ASN A 63 1.96 7.11 -16.61
C ASN A 63 3.11 6.12 -16.38
N ASP A 64 3.88 6.28 -15.30
CA ASP A 64 4.94 5.35 -14.90
C ASP A 64 4.58 4.58 -13.63
N ILE A 65 5.38 3.55 -13.35
CA ILE A 65 5.33 2.77 -12.11
C ILE A 65 6.60 3.03 -11.33
N LEU A 66 6.48 3.76 -10.22
CA LEU A 66 7.59 4.09 -9.34
C LEU A 66 7.73 3.04 -8.24
N GLU A 67 8.96 2.60 -7.99
CA GLU A 67 9.28 1.71 -6.87
C GLU A 67 9.63 2.54 -5.63
N VAL A 68 8.74 2.57 -4.64
CA VAL A 68 8.85 3.44 -3.47
C VAL A 68 8.98 2.61 -2.19
N PRO A 69 9.85 2.98 -1.23
CA PRO A 69 9.95 2.23 0.01
C PRO A 69 8.63 2.21 0.78
N PHE A 70 8.20 1.03 1.21
CA PHE A 70 6.92 0.81 1.90
C PHE A 70 6.79 1.67 3.16
N GLU A 71 7.89 1.86 3.88
CA GLU A 71 7.95 2.65 5.12
C GLU A 71 7.71 4.15 4.93
N LYS A 72 8.00 4.67 3.73
CA LYS A 72 7.79 6.07 3.35
C LYS A 72 6.35 6.36 2.94
N THR A 73 5.50 5.34 2.97
CA THR A 73 4.07 5.46 2.70
C THR A 73 3.26 4.91 3.86
N SER A 74 2.07 5.45 4.08
CA SER A 74 1.08 4.90 5.01
C SER A 74 -0.21 4.60 4.27
N ILE A 75 -0.97 3.62 4.76
CA ILE A 75 -2.34 3.44 4.29
C ILE A 75 -3.15 4.59 4.87
N ARG A 76 -3.99 5.23 4.06
CA ARG A 76 -4.99 6.16 4.58
C ARG A 76 -6.00 5.34 5.39
N ILE A 77 -5.73 5.17 6.68
CA ILE A 77 -6.74 4.67 7.61
C ILE A 77 -7.74 5.81 7.73
N THR A 78 -8.85 5.73 7.01
CA THR A 78 -10.02 6.55 7.34
C THR A 78 -10.42 6.08 8.75
N ASN A 79 -9.98 6.80 9.78
CA ASN A 79 -10.44 6.61 11.15
C ASN A 79 -11.95 6.93 11.18
N GLN A 80 -12.76 5.94 10.81
CA GLN A 80 -14.12 5.79 11.29
C GLN A 80 -14.21 4.61 12.26
N LEU A 81 -13.15 4.39 13.03
CA LEU A 81 -13.23 3.71 14.31
C LEU A 81 -12.56 4.62 15.36
N HIS A 82 -13.26 5.69 15.72
CA HIS A 82 -13.17 6.20 17.09
C HIS A 82 -13.67 5.07 18.01
N GLY A 83 -12.76 4.32 18.60
CA GLY A 83 -13.01 3.71 19.90
C GLY A 83 -12.39 4.63 20.95
N PRO A 84 -13.17 5.21 21.89
CA PRO A 84 -12.61 6.07 22.92
C PRO A 84 -12.15 5.18 24.08
N GLU A 85 -10.95 4.62 24.01
CA GLU A 85 -10.28 4.12 25.22
C GLU A 85 -8.85 3.72 24.90
N LEU A 86 -7.92 4.56 25.35
CA LEU A 86 -6.75 4.16 26.14
C LEU A 86 -6.09 5.46 26.61
N GLN A 87 -6.85 6.22 27.41
CA GLN A 87 -6.24 6.98 28.47
C GLN A 87 -6.11 6.05 29.67
N LYS A 88 -4.90 6.03 30.26
CA LYS A 88 -4.52 5.35 31.51
C LYS A 88 -4.40 3.84 31.42
N LEU A 89 -3.16 3.36 31.55
CA LEU A 89 -2.64 2.79 32.81
C LEU A 89 -1.15 3.13 32.91
#